data_AF-A0A0R3FQL7-F1
#
_entry.id   AF-A0A0R3FQL7-F1
#
_cell.length_a   1.000
_cell.length_b   1.000
_cell.length_c   1.000
_cell.angle_alpha   90.00
_cell.angle_beta   90.00
_cell.angle_gamma   90.00
#
_symmetry.space_group_name_H-M   'P 1'
#
loop_
_entity.id
_entity.type
_entity.pdbx_description
1 polymer ?
#
loop_
_entity_poly.entity_id
_entity_poly.type
_entity_poly.pdbx_seq_one_letter_code
_entity_poly.pdbx_strand_id
1 'polypeptide(L)'
;MVYRVVQWATGEVGKAAIRAVQAHPELQLVGCWVHSPQKTGVDIGELIGQAPLGVTTTNSLEDILALDADCVIYSPLLPNPSEVSALLASGKNVVTPVGWFYPDSSGVDLDATARQAGVTLHGTGIDPGGITDLYPLIFSSMTSAVTYVRAEEYSDIRTYGAPDVIRHIMKFGGTPEEAISGPMPKLLGGGFKQSLRMILDGMGFAEVEIRPSLKVAVATADIDSPIGIIKPGCVAGQQFSWEAFVGDEAVARIAVNWLMGEDHLEPTWSFGPTGPRYEVEVHGTPSSSCTITGFHPHSVEAGLVANEGVVATAAHCVNSVPYVCRAEPGLKSYLDLPLIAGRAHPRLHR
;
A
#
# COMPACT_ATOMS: atom_id res chain seq x y z
N MET A 1 21.28 7.10 16.19
CA MET A 1 21.77 5.90 15.47
C MET A 1 21.23 6.01 14.05
N VAL A 2 22.03 5.67 13.04
CA VAL A 2 21.61 5.75 11.63
C VAL A 2 21.45 4.32 11.13
N TYR A 3 20.27 3.99 10.58
CA TYR A 3 20.01 2.69 9.98
C TYR A 3 20.37 2.70 8.49
N ARG A 4 21.08 1.67 8.07
CA ARG A 4 21.52 1.42 6.70
C ARG A 4 20.40 0.70 5.95
N VAL A 5 19.86 1.33 4.91
CA VAL A 5 18.68 0.86 4.20
C VAL A 5 19.00 0.53 2.75
N VAL A 6 18.42 -0.56 2.27
CA VAL A 6 18.37 -0.92 0.86
C VAL A 6 16.99 -0.61 0.29
N GLN A 7 16.94 0.05 -0.86
CA GLN A 7 15.69 0.16 -1.63
C GLN A 7 15.56 -1.00 -2.62
N TRP A 8 14.45 -1.73 -2.60
CA TRP A 8 14.15 -2.75 -3.60
C TRP A 8 13.23 -2.22 -4.70
N ALA A 9 13.70 -2.29 -5.94
CA ALA A 9 13.04 -1.76 -7.13
C ALA A 9 12.89 -0.23 -7.15
N THR A 10 12.77 0.31 -8.37
CA THR A 10 12.82 1.76 -8.67
C THR A 10 11.61 2.24 -9.48
N GLY A 11 10.44 1.64 -9.22
CA GLY A 11 9.15 2.18 -9.67
C GLY A 11 8.77 3.45 -8.91
N GLU A 12 7.54 3.95 -9.10
CA GLU A 12 7.11 5.22 -8.50
C GLU A 12 7.21 5.24 -6.96
N VAL A 13 6.79 4.15 -6.29
CA VAL A 13 6.98 3.97 -4.83
C VAL A 13 8.46 3.97 -4.47
N GLY A 14 9.30 3.22 -5.20
CA GLY A 14 10.73 3.11 -4.91
C GLY A 14 11.48 4.44 -5.08
N LYS A 15 11.17 5.21 -6.12
CA LYS A 15 11.71 6.57 -6.32
C LYS A 15 11.29 7.50 -5.17
N ALA A 16 10.03 7.45 -4.76
CA ALA A 16 9.53 8.23 -3.62
C ALA A 16 10.22 7.81 -2.31
N ALA A 17 10.43 6.51 -2.09
CA ALA A 17 11.11 5.97 -0.92
C ALA A 17 12.58 6.41 -0.87
N ILE A 18 13.32 6.39 -1.99
CA ILE A 18 14.69 6.92 -2.07
C ILE A 18 14.74 8.39 -1.63
N ARG A 19 13.83 9.23 -2.13
CA ARG A 19 13.77 10.66 -1.73
C ARG A 19 13.42 10.81 -0.25
N ALA A 20 12.50 9.99 0.26
CA ALA A 20 12.12 10.02 1.66
C ALA A 20 13.26 9.56 2.59
N VAL A 21 14.05 8.54 2.20
CA VAL A 21 15.26 8.11 2.94
C VAL A 21 16.29 9.24 2.99
N GLN A 22 16.55 9.94 1.88
CA GLN A 22 17.48 11.10 1.88
C GLN A 22 17.03 12.21 2.84
N ALA A 23 15.72 12.38 3.02
CA ALA A 23 15.15 13.37 3.91
C ALA A 23 15.02 12.89 5.37
N HIS A 24 15.33 11.62 5.67
CA HIS A 24 15.11 11.04 6.99
C HIS A 24 16.41 11.09 7.85
N PRO A 25 16.41 11.76 9.02
CA PRO A 25 17.63 12.01 9.79
C PRO A 25 18.26 10.74 10.40
N GLU A 26 17.48 9.67 10.57
CA GLU A 26 17.97 8.40 11.11
C GLU A 26 18.27 7.33 10.05
N LEU A 27 18.19 7.63 8.74
CA LEU A 27 18.39 6.62 7.70
C LEU A 27 19.51 7.01 6.73
N GLN A 28 20.19 5.99 6.21
CA GLN A 28 21.18 6.12 5.15
C GLN A 28 20.90 5.09 4.06
N LEU A 29 20.76 5.53 2.82
CA LEU A 29 20.67 4.63 1.68
C LEU A 29 22.05 4.02 1.40
N VAL A 30 22.15 2.69 1.39
CA VAL A 30 23.43 1.97 1.18
C VAL A 30 23.42 1.02 -0.02
N GLY A 31 22.24 0.75 -0.59
CA GLY A 31 22.12 -0.09 -1.76
C GLY A 31 20.75 0.05 -2.43
N CYS A 32 20.66 -0.39 -3.67
CA CYS A 32 19.38 -0.45 -4.38
C CYS A 32 19.36 -1.60 -5.37
N TRP A 33 18.33 -2.44 -5.27
CA TRP A 33 18.09 -3.52 -6.21
C TRP A 33 17.24 -3.03 -7.39
N VAL A 34 17.58 -3.44 -8.62
CA VAL A 34 16.84 -3.13 -9.84
C VAL A 34 16.58 -4.38 -10.68
N HIS A 35 15.40 -4.44 -11.30
CA HIS A 35 15.02 -5.57 -12.15
C HIS A 35 15.73 -5.56 -13.52
N SER A 36 15.83 -4.39 -14.15
CA SER A 36 16.35 -4.25 -15.52
C SER A 36 17.88 -4.24 -15.54
N PRO A 37 18.56 -5.11 -16.30
CA PRO A 37 20.02 -5.13 -16.40
C PRO A 37 20.61 -3.78 -16.80
N GLN A 38 19.91 -2.99 -17.64
CA GLN A 38 20.33 -1.67 -18.10
C GLN A 38 20.42 -0.63 -16.98
N LYS A 39 19.76 -0.89 -15.84
CA LYS A 39 19.84 -0.02 -14.66
C LYS A 39 21.01 -0.39 -13.77
N THR A 40 21.61 -1.57 -13.91
CA THR A 40 22.67 -2.10 -13.03
C THR A 40 23.95 -1.27 -13.14
N GLY A 41 24.60 -1.00 -12.00
CA GLY A 41 25.83 -0.21 -11.93
C GLY A 41 25.63 1.29 -12.11
N VAL A 42 24.41 1.75 -12.32
CA VAL A 42 24.06 3.17 -12.41
C VAL A 42 23.90 3.75 -11.00
N ASP A 43 24.36 4.98 -10.79
CA ASP A 43 24.13 5.71 -9.55
C ASP A 43 22.64 5.98 -9.35
N ILE A 44 22.15 5.76 -8.12
CA ILE A 44 20.73 5.91 -7.79
C ILE A 44 20.24 7.34 -8.06
N GLY A 45 21.05 8.36 -7.76
CA GLY A 45 20.72 9.76 -7.99
C GLY A 45 20.47 10.03 -9.47
N GLU A 46 21.39 9.60 -10.33
CA GLU A 46 21.24 9.70 -11.78
C GLU A 46 19.98 8.96 -12.27
N LEU A 47 19.74 7.75 -11.76
CA LEU A 47 18.60 6.92 -12.13
C LEU A 47 17.25 7.60 -11.82
N ILE A 48 17.17 8.41 -10.76
CA ILE A 48 15.95 9.13 -10.36
C ILE A 48 15.94 10.61 -10.79
N GLY A 49 16.88 11.03 -11.63
CA GLY A 49 16.95 12.39 -12.19
C GLY A 49 17.47 13.44 -11.20
N GLN A 50 18.37 13.06 -10.30
CA GLN A 50 19.01 13.92 -9.28
C GLN A 50 20.54 13.91 -9.43
N ALA A 51 21.23 14.70 -8.61
CA ALA A 51 22.68 14.63 -8.50
C ALA A 51 23.12 13.24 -7.97
N PRO A 52 24.33 12.76 -8.34
CA PRO A 52 24.81 11.46 -7.88
C PRO A 52 24.80 11.33 -6.35
N LEU A 53 24.34 10.18 -5.86
CA LEU A 53 24.25 9.87 -4.43
C LEU A 53 25.44 9.05 -3.92
N GLY A 54 26.29 8.55 -4.82
CA GLY A 54 27.44 7.70 -4.50
C GLY A 54 27.06 6.26 -4.16
N VAL A 55 25.85 5.83 -4.53
CA VAL A 55 25.33 4.48 -4.31
C VAL A 55 24.91 3.91 -5.65
N THR A 56 25.55 2.82 -6.07
CA THR A 56 25.25 2.14 -7.32
C THR A 56 24.18 1.07 -7.12
N THR A 57 23.36 0.90 -8.14
CA THR A 57 22.33 -0.15 -8.16
C THR A 57 22.92 -1.51 -8.57
N THR A 58 22.26 -2.60 -8.14
CA THR A 58 22.59 -3.98 -8.54
C THR A 58 21.31 -4.72 -8.95
N ASN A 59 21.42 -5.73 -9.80
CA ASN A 59 20.36 -6.71 -10.06
C ASN A 59 20.65 -8.09 -9.45
N SER A 60 21.75 -8.23 -8.71
CA SER A 60 22.16 -9.44 -8.00
C SER A 60 21.49 -9.49 -6.64
N LEU A 61 20.78 -10.60 -6.35
CA LEU A 61 20.23 -10.83 -5.02
C LEU A 61 21.38 -11.06 -4.03
N GLU A 62 22.40 -11.81 -4.41
CA GLU A 62 23.57 -12.13 -3.59
C GLU A 62 24.29 -10.86 -3.10
N ASP A 63 24.40 -9.84 -3.96
CA ASP A 63 25.01 -8.56 -3.59
C ASP A 63 24.22 -7.88 -2.46
N ILE A 64 22.88 -7.91 -2.52
CA ILE A 64 22.01 -7.35 -1.49
C ILE A 64 22.10 -8.18 -0.21
N LEU A 65 22.12 -9.50 -0.30
CA LEU A 65 22.23 -10.38 0.86
C LEU A 65 23.58 -10.19 1.59
N ALA A 66 24.67 -9.99 0.85
CA ALA A 66 26.00 -9.76 1.41
C ALA A 66 26.24 -8.32 1.91
N LEU A 67 25.42 -7.35 1.48
CA LEU A 67 25.55 -5.96 1.89
C LEU A 67 25.24 -5.80 3.39
N ASP A 68 26.12 -5.08 4.09
CA ASP A 68 25.87 -4.63 5.46
C ASP A 68 24.73 -3.60 5.45
N ALA A 69 23.53 -4.02 5.85
CA ALA A 69 22.33 -3.19 5.90
C ALA A 69 21.39 -3.70 7.00
N ASP A 70 20.68 -2.78 7.65
CA ASP A 70 19.74 -3.10 8.73
C ASP A 70 18.35 -3.48 8.21
N CYS A 71 17.93 -2.87 7.10
CA CYS A 71 16.58 -3.02 6.57
C CYS A 71 16.51 -2.93 5.05
N VAL A 72 15.58 -3.67 4.45
CA VAL A 72 15.19 -3.54 3.05
C VAL A 72 13.79 -2.96 2.97
N ILE A 73 13.62 -1.87 2.22
CA ILE A 73 12.29 -1.39 1.80
C ILE A 73 11.93 -2.16 0.53
N TYR A 74 11.14 -3.21 0.70
CA TYR A 74 10.78 -4.16 -0.36
C TYR A 74 9.53 -3.70 -1.10
N SER A 75 9.65 -3.04 -2.26
CA SER A 75 8.50 -2.51 -3.01
C SER A 75 8.49 -2.89 -4.50
N PRO A 76 8.46 -4.20 -4.85
CA PRO A 76 8.21 -4.64 -6.22
C PRO A 76 6.74 -4.44 -6.64
N LEU A 77 6.42 -4.75 -7.90
CA LEU A 77 5.03 -4.78 -8.38
C LEU A 77 4.20 -5.91 -7.75
N LEU A 78 4.79 -7.09 -7.60
CA LEU A 78 4.17 -8.26 -6.98
C LEU A 78 5.08 -8.81 -5.89
N PRO A 79 4.52 -9.29 -4.77
CA PRO A 79 5.31 -9.88 -3.70
C PRO A 79 5.91 -11.23 -4.10
N ASN A 80 7.14 -11.49 -3.66
CA ASN A 80 7.80 -12.78 -3.80
C ASN A 80 8.25 -13.31 -2.43
N PRO A 81 7.55 -14.33 -1.86
CA PRO A 81 7.91 -14.89 -0.56
C PRO A 81 9.33 -15.45 -0.49
N SER A 82 9.87 -15.97 -1.60
CA SER A 82 11.23 -16.51 -1.62
C SER A 82 12.29 -15.40 -1.52
N GLU A 83 12.06 -14.26 -2.18
CA GLU A 83 12.93 -13.08 -2.04
C GLU A 83 12.91 -12.57 -0.60
N VAL A 84 11.72 -12.38 -0.02
CA VAL A 84 11.59 -11.91 1.36
C VAL A 84 12.19 -12.89 2.36
N SER A 85 11.97 -14.20 2.17
CA SER A 85 12.61 -15.24 2.98
C SER A 85 14.14 -15.15 2.94
N ALA A 86 14.74 -14.97 1.75
CA ALA A 86 16.18 -14.81 1.61
C ALA A 86 16.70 -13.53 2.29
N LEU A 87 15.99 -12.41 2.13
CA LEU A 87 16.33 -11.14 2.79
C LEU A 87 16.33 -11.28 4.31
N LEU A 88 15.26 -11.85 4.87
CA LEU A 88 15.14 -12.11 6.32
C LEU A 88 16.25 -13.04 6.80
N ALA A 89 16.49 -14.16 6.11
CA ALA A 89 17.54 -15.12 6.45
C ALA A 89 18.96 -14.52 6.40
N SER A 90 19.17 -13.44 5.65
CA SER A 90 20.44 -12.69 5.65
C SER A 90 20.61 -11.73 6.83
N GLY A 91 19.68 -11.73 7.79
CA GLY A 91 19.72 -10.87 8.97
C GLY A 91 19.25 -9.44 8.70
N LYS A 92 18.45 -9.21 7.64
CA LYS A 92 17.89 -7.90 7.32
C LYS A 92 16.42 -7.84 7.71
N ASN A 93 16.02 -6.75 8.34
CA ASN A 93 14.61 -6.42 8.49
C ASN A 93 13.97 -6.12 7.13
N VAL A 94 12.67 -6.31 7.00
CA VAL A 94 11.94 -6.01 5.76
C VAL A 94 10.70 -5.20 6.07
N VAL A 95 10.55 -4.06 5.38
CA VAL A 95 9.33 -3.24 5.35
C VAL A 95 8.78 -3.24 3.93
N THR A 96 7.48 -3.47 3.75
CA THR A 96 6.90 -3.62 2.41
C THR A 96 5.48 -3.08 2.28
N PRO A 97 5.13 -2.40 1.16
CA PRO A 97 3.75 -2.04 0.83
C PRO A 97 2.99 -3.11 0.07
N VAL A 98 3.57 -4.29 -0.11
CA VAL A 98 2.97 -5.37 -0.90
C VAL A 98 2.94 -6.68 -0.09
N GLY A 99 1.96 -6.80 0.80
CA GLY A 99 1.65 -8.04 1.52
C GLY A 99 2.20 -8.11 2.95
N TRP A 100 1.87 -9.21 3.63
CA TRP A 100 2.24 -9.48 5.03
C TRP A 100 1.84 -8.35 5.99
N PHE A 101 0.65 -7.81 5.80
CA PHE A 101 0.08 -6.78 6.70
C PHE A 101 -0.32 -7.40 8.05
N TYR A 102 -0.80 -8.65 8.02
CA TYR A 102 -1.21 -9.41 9.19
C TYR A 102 -0.95 -10.91 8.97
N PRO A 103 -0.75 -11.73 10.03
CA PRO A 103 -0.53 -13.17 9.88
C PRO A 103 -1.59 -13.84 9.00
N ASP A 104 -1.14 -14.69 8.09
CA ASP A 104 -1.98 -15.54 7.28
C ASP A 104 -1.37 -16.94 7.21
N SER A 105 -2.21 -17.97 7.22
CA SER A 105 -1.76 -19.36 7.30
C SER A 105 -1.35 -19.95 5.94
N SER A 106 -1.17 -19.10 4.91
CA SER A 106 -0.93 -19.54 3.54
C SER A 106 0.52 -19.29 3.11
N GLY A 107 1.14 -20.29 2.47
CA GLY A 107 2.45 -20.17 1.87
C GLY A 107 3.63 -20.42 2.83
N VAL A 108 4.75 -19.74 2.57
CA VAL A 108 5.99 -19.85 3.35
C VAL A 108 5.81 -19.14 4.69
N ASP A 109 6.20 -19.80 5.77
CA ASP A 109 6.17 -19.22 7.12
C ASP A 109 7.30 -18.19 7.32
N LEU A 110 7.02 -16.96 6.90
CA LEU A 110 7.96 -15.86 7.03
C LEU A 110 8.07 -15.33 8.47
N ASP A 111 7.07 -15.58 9.33
CA ASP A 111 7.17 -15.26 10.76
C ASP A 111 8.24 -16.14 11.42
N ALA A 112 8.19 -17.45 11.19
CA ALA A 112 9.22 -18.38 11.65
C ALA A 112 10.61 -18.02 11.09
N THR A 113 10.68 -17.67 9.81
CA THR A 113 11.94 -17.23 9.17
C THR A 113 12.50 -15.98 9.85
N ALA A 114 11.67 -14.95 10.05
CA ALA A 114 12.06 -13.70 10.70
C ALA A 114 12.52 -13.94 12.15
N ARG A 115 11.79 -14.77 12.92
CA ARG A 115 12.16 -15.15 14.29
C ARG A 115 13.49 -15.88 14.35
N GLN A 116 13.71 -16.85 13.47
CA GLN A 116 14.94 -17.63 13.44
C GLN A 116 16.16 -16.75 13.11
N ALA A 117 15.99 -15.76 12.23
CA ALA A 117 17.04 -14.82 11.86
C ALA A 117 17.19 -13.64 12.84
N GLY A 118 16.30 -13.50 13.83
CA GLY A 118 16.36 -12.41 14.80
C GLY A 118 15.98 -11.04 14.23
N VAL A 119 15.12 -11.01 13.21
CA VAL A 119 14.72 -9.80 12.49
C VAL A 119 13.21 -9.70 12.34
N THR A 120 12.75 -8.56 11.79
CA THR A 120 11.34 -8.21 11.68
C THR A 120 10.90 -8.09 10.22
N LEU A 121 9.71 -8.61 9.93
CA LEU A 121 8.95 -8.32 8.71
C LEU A 121 7.73 -7.45 9.07
N HIS A 122 7.49 -6.39 8.31
CA HIS A 122 6.33 -5.52 8.50
C HIS A 122 5.72 -5.09 7.16
N GLY A 123 4.45 -5.46 6.93
CA GLY A 123 3.63 -4.93 5.84
C GLY A 123 2.98 -3.61 6.22
N THR A 124 3.17 -2.56 5.42
CA THR A 124 2.61 -1.21 5.63
C THR A 124 2.51 -0.43 4.33
N GLY A 125 1.57 0.50 4.23
CA GLY A 125 1.31 1.31 3.05
C GLY A 125 0.25 2.36 3.34
N ILE A 126 -0.43 2.85 2.31
CA ILE A 126 -1.61 3.71 2.51
C ILE A 126 -2.87 2.87 2.63
N ASP A 127 -3.09 2.00 1.66
CA ASP A 127 -4.30 1.20 1.49
C ASP A 127 -3.99 -0.05 0.65
N PRO A 128 -3.65 -1.21 1.25
CA PRO A 128 -3.57 -1.48 2.69
C PRO A 128 -2.37 -0.85 3.42
N GLY A 129 -2.53 -0.71 4.74
CA GLY A 129 -1.49 -0.49 5.74
C GLY A 129 -1.65 0.80 6.55
N GLY A 130 -2.36 1.81 6.06
CA GLY A 130 -2.54 3.07 6.79
C GLY A 130 -4.00 3.31 7.08
N ILE A 131 -4.69 3.83 6.08
CA ILE A 131 -6.10 4.21 6.14
C ILE A 131 -6.98 3.01 6.43
N THR A 132 -6.69 1.84 5.85
CA THR A 132 -7.54 0.65 5.94
C THR A 132 -7.11 -0.34 7.00
N ASP A 133 -6.15 0.05 7.87
CA ASP A 133 -5.61 -0.79 8.95
C ASP A 133 -5.52 0.03 10.25
N LEU A 134 -4.50 0.90 10.32
CA LEU A 134 -4.12 1.63 11.52
C LEU A 134 -5.18 2.66 11.93
N TYR A 135 -5.77 3.37 10.97
CA TYR A 135 -6.70 4.47 11.26
C TYR A 135 -7.99 3.98 11.93
N PRO A 136 -8.67 2.93 11.43
CA PRO A 136 -9.74 2.22 12.13
C PRO A 136 -9.45 1.94 13.61
N LEU A 137 -8.25 1.43 13.92
CA LEU A 137 -7.83 1.14 15.28
C LEU A 137 -7.62 2.41 16.13
N ILE A 138 -7.01 3.45 15.56
CA ILE A 138 -6.80 4.72 16.26
C ILE A 138 -8.13 5.41 16.56
N PHE A 139 -9.02 5.55 15.58
CA PHE A 139 -10.30 6.25 15.77
C PHE A 139 -11.25 5.49 16.70
N SER A 140 -11.22 4.16 16.67
CA SER A 140 -12.05 3.36 17.56
C SER A 140 -11.68 3.53 19.03
N SER A 141 -10.43 3.90 19.35
CA SER A 141 -10.00 4.13 20.75
C SER A 141 -10.76 5.26 21.47
N MET A 142 -11.41 6.17 20.73
CA MET A 142 -12.22 7.27 21.27
C MET A 142 -13.72 6.93 21.35
N THR A 143 -14.09 5.68 21.03
CA THR A 143 -15.47 5.22 20.94
C THR A 143 -15.69 4.03 21.87
N SER A 144 -16.72 4.09 22.70
CA SER A 144 -17.17 2.93 23.49
C SER A 144 -18.20 2.10 22.74
N ALA A 145 -18.29 0.80 23.03
CA ALA A 145 -19.26 -0.12 22.43
C ALA A 145 -19.30 -0.04 20.90
N VAL A 146 -18.15 -0.22 20.25
CA VAL A 146 -18.06 -0.17 18.80
C VAL A 146 -18.85 -1.32 18.18
N THR A 147 -19.74 -1.00 17.26
CA THR A 147 -20.56 -1.98 16.53
C THR A 147 -20.13 -2.14 15.08
N TYR A 148 -19.54 -1.09 14.49
CA TYR A 148 -19.14 -1.09 13.10
C TYR A 148 -17.93 -0.21 12.82
N VAL A 149 -17.05 -0.64 11.93
CA VAL A 149 -15.93 0.17 11.43
C VAL A 149 -15.82 0.08 9.92
N ARG A 150 -15.59 1.21 9.25
CA ARG A 150 -15.39 1.28 7.81
C ARG A 150 -14.14 2.06 7.47
N ALA A 151 -13.41 1.61 6.46
CA ALA A 151 -12.39 2.42 5.79
C ALA A 151 -12.52 2.28 4.27
N GLU A 152 -12.60 3.39 3.54
CA GLU A 152 -12.73 3.35 2.08
C GLU A 152 -11.87 4.38 1.36
N GLU A 153 -11.37 4.00 0.19
CA GLU A 153 -10.74 4.89 -0.79
C GLU A 153 -11.74 5.29 -1.87
N TYR A 154 -11.67 6.55 -2.30
CA TYR A 154 -12.28 7.06 -3.54
C TYR A 154 -11.20 7.67 -4.41
N SER A 155 -10.88 7.04 -5.53
CA SER A 155 -9.72 7.41 -6.37
C SER A 155 -10.08 7.55 -7.83
N ASP A 156 -9.60 8.64 -8.43
CA ASP A 156 -9.55 8.81 -9.88
C ASP A 156 -8.32 8.10 -10.45
N ILE A 157 -8.54 6.97 -11.10
CA ILE A 157 -7.49 6.09 -11.61
C ILE A 157 -6.75 6.71 -12.80
N ARG A 158 -7.30 7.75 -13.43
CA ARG A 158 -6.57 8.51 -14.46
C ARG A 158 -5.32 9.17 -13.88
N THR A 159 -5.27 9.40 -12.57
CA THR A 159 -4.09 9.96 -11.90
C THR A 159 -2.99 8.92 -11.60
N TYR A 160 -3.19 7.64 -11.92
CA TYR A 160 -2.24 6.58 -11.63
C TYR A 160 -1.29 6.33 -12.81
N GLY A 161 0.00 6.61 -12.62
CA GLY A 161 1.05 6.59 -13.65
C GLY A 161 1.48 5.21 -14.16
N ALA A 162 0.58 4.23 -14.22
CA ALA A 162 0.87 2.87 -14.68
C ALA A 162 -0.21 2.36 -15.67
N PRO A 163 -0.28 2.91 -16.90
CA PRO A 163 -1.34 2.61 -17.85
C PRO A 163 -1.45 1.12 -18.21
N ASP A 164 -0.33 0.40 -18.30
CA ASP A 164 -0.33 -1.04 -18.56
C ASP A 164 -0.94 -1.84 -17.40
N VAL A 165 -0.70 -1.42 -16.15
CA VAL A 165 -1.33 -2.04 -14.97
C VAL A 165 -2.84 -1.78 -15.01
N ILE A 166 -3.23 -0.53 -15.27
CA ILE A 166 -4.63 -0.14 -15.37
C ILE A 166 -5.38 -0.96 -16.45
N ARG A 167 -4.80 -1.07 -17.65
CA ARG A 167 -5.44 -1.76 -18.78
C ARG A 167 -5.40 -3.28 -18.62
N HIS A 168 -4.24 -3.86 -18.33
CA HIS A 168 -4.02 -5.29 -18.45
C HIS A 168 -4.25 -6.06 -17.15
N ILE A 169 -4.01 -5.43 -16.00
CA ILE A 169 -4.17 -6.03 -14.68
C ILE A 169 -5.51 -5.61 -14.07
N MET A 170 -5.81 -4.31 -14.01
CA MET A 170 -7.06 -3.79 -13.46
C MET A 170 -8.25 -3.92 -14.42
N LYS A 171 -8.04 -4.16 -15.72
CA LYS A 171 -9.09 -4.40 -16.73
C LYS A 171 -10.03 -3.23 -16.99
N PHE A 172 -9.61 -1.99 -16.72
CA PHE A 172 -10.34 -0.82 -17.22
C PHE A 172 -10.31 -0.77 -18.74
N GLY A 173 -11.42 -0.38 -19.36
CA GLY A 173 -11.60 -0.41 -20.81
C GLY A 173 -11.87 -1.81 -21.41
N GLY A 174 -11.95 -2.85 -20.58
CA GLY A 174 -12.42 -4.19 -20.97
C GLY A 174 -13.93 -4.37 -20.77
N THR A 175 -14.44 -5.56 -21.01
CA THR A 175 -15.85 -5.90 -20.70
C THR A 175 -16.05 -6.17 -19.20
N PRO A 176 -17.28 -6.08 -18.68
CA PRO A 176 -17.59 -6.49 -17.29
C PRO A 176 -17.10 -7.89 -16.95
N GLU A 177 -17.26 -8.86 -17.86
CA GLU A 177 -16.83 -10.24 -17.66
C GLU A 177 -15.31 -10.36 -17.51
N GLU A 178 -14.55 -9.62 -18.32
CA GLU A 178 -13.08 -9.57 -18.24
C GLU A 178 -12.60 -8.95 -16.92
N ALA A 179 -13.29 -7.93 -16.41
CA ALA A 179 -12.97 -7.32 -15.12
C ALA A 179 -13.27 -8.26 -13.95
N ILE A 180 -14.45 -8.91 -13.96
CA ILE A 180 -14.89 -9.83 -12.90
C ILE A 180 -14.00 -11.08 -12.83
N SER A 181 -13.63 -11.64 -13.97
CA SER A 181 -12.73 -12.80 -14.07
C SER A 181 -11.24 -12.43 -14.00
N GLY A 182 -10.93 -11.13 -13.88
CA GLY A 182 -9.58 -10.60 -13.86
C GLY A 182 -8.78 -11.00 -12.61
N PRO A 183 -7.50 -10.63 -12.55
CA PRO A 183 -6.63 -11.00 -11.44
C PRO A 183 -6.87 -10.17 -10.17
N MET A 184 -7.48 -8.98 -10.27
CA MET A 184 -7.62 -8.02 -9.16
C MET A 184 -8.36 -8.56 -7.93
N PRO A 185 -9.52 -9.25 -8.04
CA PRO A 185 -10.20 -9.80 -6.87
C PRO A 185 -9.28 -10.68 -6.01
N LYS A 186 -8.41 -11.47 -6.65
CA LYS A 186 -7.44 -12.32 -5.96
C LYS A 186 -6.25 -11.53 -5.43
N LEU A 187 -5.67 -10.64 -6.24
CA LEU A 187 -4.49 -9.85 -5.87
C LEU A 187 -4.77 -8.92 -4.68
N LEU A 188 -5.87 -8.19 -4.70
CA LEU A 188 -6.28 -7.31 -3.62
C LEU A 188 -6.78 -8.10 -2.40
N GLY A 189 -7.52 -9.19 -2.67
CA GLY A 189 -8.21 -9.93 -1.62
C GLY A 189 -7.30 -10.51 -0.54
N GLY A 190 -6.02 -10.77 -0.84
CA GLY A 190 -5.05 -11.19 0.18
C GLY A 190 -4.78 -10.09 1.21
N GLY A 191 -4.29 -8.93 0.75
CA GLY A 191 -3.92 -7.82 1.63
C GLY A 191 -5.10 -7.24 2.41
N PHE A 192 -6.21 -6.97 1.72
CA PHE A 192 -7.39 -6.40 2.38
C PHE A 192 -8.04 -7.33 3.41
N LYS A 193 -8.00 -8.65 3.20
CA LYS A 193 -8.45 -9.59 4.22
C LYS A 193 -7.52 -9.61 5.43
N GLN A 194 -6.20 -9.46 5.23
CA GLN A 194 -5.24 -9.34 6.33
C GLN A 194 -5.53 -8.09 7.16
N SER A 195 -5.74 -6.95 6.51
CA SER A 195 -6.10 -5.69 7.18
C SER A 195 -7.40 -5.78 7.96
N LEU A 196 -8.44 -6.35 7.34
CA LEU A 196 -9.73 -6.52 8.00
C LEU A 196 -9.62 -7.45 9.22
N ARG A 197 -8.88 -8.55 9.12
CA ARG A 197 -8.59 -9.44 10.26
C ARG A 197 -7.84 -8.73 11.37
N MET A 198 -6.83 -7.92 11.06
CA MET A 198 -6.09 -7.14 12.05
C MET A 198 -7.03 -6.21 12.85
N ILE A 199 -7.93 -5.52 12.16
CA ILE A 199 -8.93 -4.65 12.80
C ILE A 199 -9.83 -5.46 13.72
N LEU A 200 -10.39 -6.57 13.21
CA LEU A 200 -11.34 -7.40 13.95
C LEU A 200 -10.71 -8.01 15.20
N ASP A 201 -9.51 -8.58 15.07
CA ASP A 201 -8.77 -9.16 16.19
C ASP A 201 -8.37 -8.08 17.21
N GLY A 202 -7.86 -6.94 16.74
CA GLY A 202 -7.44 -5.83 17.60
C GLY A 202 -8.58 -5.21 18.40
N MET A 203 -9.80 -5.27 17.87
CA MET A 203 -11.01 -4.75 18.51
C MET A 203 -11.81 -5.81 19.27
N GLY A 204 -11.43 -7.08 19.15
CA GLY A 204 -12.06 -8.19 19.87
C GLY A 204 -13.47 -8.54 19.34
N PHE A 205 -13.71 -8.40 18.04
CA PHE A 205 -14.93 -8.93 17.43
C PHE A 205 -14.98 -10.47 17.53
N ALA A 206 -16.19 -11.01 17.56
CA ALA A 206 -16.41 -12.46 17.53
C ALA A 206 -15.95 -13.06 16.19
N GLU A 207 -16.02 -14.39 16.05
CA GLU A 207 -15.73 -15.06 14.79
C GLU A 207 -16.56 -14.46 13.65
N VAL A 208 -15.89 -14.07 12.56
CA VAL A 208 -16.51 -13.42 11.41
C VAL A 208 -16.45 -14.26 10.15
N GLU A 209 -17.42 -14.04 9.27
CA GLU A 209 -17.31 -14.39 7.87
C GLU A 209 -16.92 -13.13 7.07
N ILE A 210 -15.87 -13.20 6.26
CA ILE A 210 -15.48 -12.10 5.34
C ILE A 210 -16.00 -12.38 3.94
N ARG A 211 -16.89 -11.52 3.46
CA ARG A 211 -17.55 -11.60 2.15
C ARG A 211 -16.94 -10.55 1.20
N PRO A 212 -16.17 -10.96 0.18
CA PRO A 212 -15.70 -10.04 -0.84
C PRO A 212 -16.81 -9.72 -1.85
N SER A 213 -16.84 -8.49 -2.36
CA SER A 213 -17.71 -8.09 -3.46
C SER A 213 -16.96 -7.25 -4.49
N LEU A 214 -17.38 -7.36 -5.76
CA LEU A 214 -16.95 -6.51 -6.86
C LEU A 214 -18.19 -5.99 -7.58
N LYS A 215 -18.29 -4.67 -7.68
CA LYS A 215 -19.26 -3.98 -8.55
C LYS A 215 -18.50 -3.24 -9.63
N VAL A 216 -19.11 -3.10 -10.80
CA VAL A 216 -18.54 -2.35 -11.93
C VAL A 216 -19.53 -1.31 -12.42
N ALA A 217 -18.99 -0.20 -12.92
CA ALA A 217 -19.71 0.76 -13.74
C ALA A 217 -19.10 0.78 -15.14
N VAL A 218 -19.95 0.87 -16.15
CA VAL A 218 -19.53 0.94 -17.56
C VAL A 218 -19.70 2.35 -18.09
N ALA A 219 -18.91 2.69 -19.10
CA ALA A 219 -19.05 3.95 -19.80
C ALA A 219 -20.36 3.98 -20.61
N THR A 220 -21.05 5.12 -20.62
CA THR A 220 -22.24 5.37 -21.48
C THR A 220 -21.90 6.20 -22.72
N ALA A 221 -20.71 6.80 -22.74
CA ALA A 221 -20.14 7.59 -23.83
C ALA A 221 -18.64 7.28 -23.92
N ASP A 222 -17.95 7.83 -24.93
CA ASP A 222 -16.48 7.76 -24.96
C ASP A 222 -15.90 8.55 -23.77
N ILE A 223 -14.96 7.94 -23.04
CA ILE A 223 -14.23 8.59 -21.94
C ILE A 223 -12.74 8.64 -22.31
N ASP A 224 -12.19 9.85 -22.40
CA ASP A 224 -10.75 10.06 -22.57
C ASP A 224 -10.00 9.70 -21.28
N SER A 225 -8.92 8.92 -21.43
CA SER A 225 -8.11 8.48 -20.29
C SER A 225 -6.65 8.22 -20.69
N PRO A 226 -5.73 8.12 -19.72
CA PRO A 226 -4.33 7.79 -20.00
C PRO A 226 -4.09 6.41 -20.63
N ILE A 227 -5.08 5.51 -20.61
CA ILE A 227 -5.03 4.20 -21.29
C ILE A 227 -5.69 4.23 -22.69
N GLY A 228 -5.97 5.43 -23.22
CA GLY A 228 -6.74 5.65 -24.43
C GLY A 228 -8.24 5.80 -24.16
N ILE A 229 -9.04 5.87 -25.23
CA ILE A 229 -10.49 6.04 -25.12
C ILE A 229 -11.14 4.76 -24.58
N ILE A 230 -11.90 4.89 -23.50
CA ILE A 230 -12.83 3.85 -23.01
C ILE A 230 -14.16 4.02 -23.75
N LYS A 231 -14.64 2.95 -24.40
CA LYS A 231 -15.85 2.97 -25.22
C LYS A 231 -17.11 2.66 -24.41
N PRO A 232 -18.31 3.07 -24.87
CA PRO A 232 -19.57 2.67 -24.26
C PRO A 232 -19.69 1.16 -24.04
N GLY A 233 -20.15 0.75 -22.86
CA GLY A 233 -20.26 -0.64 -22.45
C GLY A 233 -18.97 -1.24 -21.86
N CYS A 234 -17.83 -0.56 -21.96
CA CYS A 234 -16.59 -0.98 -21.31
C CYS A 234 -16.50 -0.48 -19.87
N VAL A 235 -15.78 -1.20 -19.01
CA VAL A 235 -15.61 -0.88 -17.59
C VAL A 235 -14.84 0.43 -17.42
N ALA A 236 -15.45 1.36 -16.68
CA ALA A 236 -14.92 2.68 -16.34
C ALA A 236 -14.98 2.97 -14.83
N GLY A 237 -15.66 2.15 -14.05
CA GLY A 237 -15.63 2.18 -12.58
C GLY A 237 -15.55 0.76 -12.01
N GLN A 238 -14.81 0.59 -10.91
CA GLN A 238 -14.81 -0.63 -10.12
C GLN A 238 -14.88 -0.30 -8.62
N GLN A 239 -15.74 -1.01 -7.89
CA GLN A 239 -15.76 -0.99 -6.42
C GLN A 239 -15.45 -2.39 -5.93
N PHE A 240 -14.33 -2.55 -5.23
CA PHE A 240 -14.03 -3.76 -4.48
C PHE A 240 -14.34 -3.52 -3.01
N SER A 241 -14.97 -4.48 -2.34
CA SER A 241 -15.17 -4.40 -0.89
C SER A 241 -14.96 -5.75 -0.21
N TRP A 242 -14.53 -5.71 1.04
CA TRP A 242 -14.46 -6.84 1.95
C TRP A 242 -15.23 -6.46 3.21
N GLU A 243 -16.32 -7.17 3.44
CA GLU A 243 -17.23 -6.89 4.54
C GLU A 243 -17.26 -8.10 5.49
N ALA A 244 -17.08 -7.83 6.77
CA ALA A 244 -17.06 -8.83 7.83
C ALA A 244 -18.41 -8.88 8.53
N PHE A 245 -18.88 -10.09 8.79
CA PHE A 245 -20.16 -10.35 9.42
C PHE A 245 -20.01 -11.20 10.67
N VAL A 246 -20.66 -10.80 11.76
CA VAL A 246 -20.93 -11.66 12.92
C VAL A 246 -22.36 -12.17 12.77
N GLY A 247 -22.51 -13.43 12.34
CA GLY A 247 -23.80 -13.94 11.88
C GLY A 247 -24.29 -13.17 10.65
N ASP A 248 -25.41 -12.44 10.79
CA ASP A 248 -26.00 -11.61 9.73
C ASP A 248 -25.70 -10.10 9.90
N GLU A 249 -25.04 -9.70 10.98
CA GLU A 249 -24.70 -8.30 11.27
C GLU A 249 -23.36 -7.93 10.65
N ALA A 250 -23.34 -6.92 9.78
CA ALA A 250 -22.10 -6.36 9.23
C ALA A 250 -21.39 -5.52 10.31
N VAL A 251 -20.14 -5.88 10.62
CA VAL A 251 -19.37 -5.27 11.72
C VAL A 251 -18.11 -4.54 11.25
N ALA A 252 -17.63 -4.83 10.04
CA ALA A 252 -16.53 -4.06 9.47
C ALA A 252 -16.54 -4.09 7.95
N ARG A 253 -16.01 -3.05 7.33
CA ARG A 253 -15.88 -2.97 5.87
C ARG A 253 -14.62 -2.23 5.45
N ILE A 254 -13.91 -2.81 4.50
CA ILE A 254 -12.91 -2.08 3.72
C ILE A 254 -13.34 -2.06 2.26
N ALA A 255 -13.22 -0.91 1.58
CA ALA A 255 -13.49 -0.84 0.15
C ALA A 255 -12.56 0.12 -0.59
N VAL A 256 -12.42 -0.12 -1.89
CA VAL A 256 -11.79 0.82 -2.81
C VAL A 256 -12.76 1.14 -3.93
N ASN A 257 -12.97 2.43 -4.19
CA ASN A 257 -13.88 2.98 -5.17
C ASN A 257 -13.05 3.67 -6.27
N TRP A 258 -12.83 2.96 -7.37
CA TRP A 258 -11.92 3.33 -8.43
C TRP A 258 -12.66 3.74 -9.69
N LEU A 259 -12.52 5.00 -10.09
CA LEU A 259 -13.30 5.60 -11.16
C LEU A 259 -12.37 6.18 -12.24
N MET A 260 -12.79 6.13 -13.50
CA MET A 260 -12.17 6.81 -14.64
C MET A 260 -12.83 8.17 -14.88
N GLY A 261 -12.83 9.02 -13.84
CA GLY A 261 -13.73 10.19 -13.77
C GLY A 261 -15.15 9.81 -13.34
N GLU A 262 -16.03 10.79 -13.18
CA GLU A 262 -17.41 10.60 -12.69
C GLU A 262 -18.49 10.81 -13.77
N ASP A 263 -18.09 11.30 -14.94
CA ASP A 263 -18.98 11.51 -16.07
C ASP A 263 -19.23 10.20 -16.84
N HIS A 264 -20.45 10.06 -17.37
CA HIS A 264 -20.81 8.97 -18.27
C HIS A 264 -20.65 7.55 -17.70
N LEU A 265 -20.94 7.37 -16.41
CA LEU A 265 -20.94 6.06 -15.74
C LEU A 265 -22.35 5.51 -15.54
N GLU A 266 -22.55 4.22 -15.84
CA GLU A 266 -23.75 3.45 -15.49
C GLU A 266 -23.37 2.16 -14.73
N PRO A 267 -23.84 1.97 -13.48
CA PRO A 267 -24.60 2.94 -12.68
C PRO A 267 -23.79 4.21 -12.37
N THR A 268 -24.50 5.32 -12.13
CA THR A 268 -23.86 6.60 -11.81
C THR A 268 -23.12 6.51 -10.49
N TRP A 269 -21.81 6.72 -10.54
CA TRP A 269 -20.94 6.91 -9.39
C TRP A 269 -20.27 8.28 -9.46
N SER A 270 -20.07 8.91 -8.31
CA SER A 270 -19.44 10.22 -8.22
C SER A 270 -18.52 10.27 -7.02
N PHE A 271 -17.50 11.12 -7.10
CA PHE A 271 -16.69 11.43 -5.94
C PHE A 271 -17.43 12.31 -4.93
N GLY A 272 -18.59 12.86 -5.28
CA GLY A 272 -19.31 13.80 -4.43
C GLY A 272 -18.54 15.11 -4.23
N PRO A 273 -19.02 16.00 -3.34
CA PRO A 273 -18.49 17.36 -3.22
C PRO A 273 -17.04 17.44 -2.71
N THR A 274 -16.56 16.39 -2.05
CA THR A 274 -15.20 16.35 -1.49
C THR A 274 -14.16 15.88 -2.50
N GLY A 275 -14.57 15.30 -3.64
CA GLY A 275 -13.66 14.72 -4.61
C GLY A 275 -12.96 13.44 -4.12
N PRO A 276 -11.86 13.04 -4.79
CA PRO A 276 -11.02 11.91 -4.37
C PRO A 276 -10.52 12.07 -2.93
N ARG A 277 -10.63 11.00 -2.15
CA ARG A 277 -10.38 11.02 -0.69
C ARG A 277 -10.28 9.63 -0.11
N TYR A 278 -9.89 9.59 1.15
CA TYR A 278 -10.02 8.43 2.02
C TYR A 278 -11.02 8.74 3.14
N GLU A 279 -11.79 7.74 3.56
CA GLU A 279 -12.76 7.87 4.65
C GLU A 279 -12.55 6.77 5.67
N VAL A 280 -12.71 7.11 6.95
CA VAL A 280 -12.80 6.16 8.06
C VAL A 280 -14.02 6.52 8.88
N GLU A 281 -14.80 5.51 9.28
CA GLU A 281 -16.00 5.66 10.07
C GLU A 281 -16.01 4.62 11.19
N VAL A 282 -16.41 5.04 12.39
CA VAL A 282 -16.58 4.16 13.55
C VAL A 282 -17.96 4.43 14.13
N HIS A 283 -18.77 3.38 14.29
CA HIS A 283 -20.07 3.45 14.95
C HIS A 283 -19.98 2.92 16.37
N GLY A 284 -20.54 3.67 17.30
CA GLY A 284 -20.59 3.32 18.72
C GLY A 284 -21.04 4.52 19.53
N THR A 285 -20.50 4.68 20.74
CA THR A 285 -20.80 5.81 21.61
C THR A 285 -19.52 6.59 21.99
N PRO A 286 -19.27 7.77 21.38
CA PRO A 286 -19.97 8.35 20.23
C PRO A 286 -19.51 7.72 18.89
N SER A 287 -20.36 7.75 17.87
CA SER A 287 -19.89 7.51 16.50
C SER A 287 -19.02 8.66 16.00
N SER A 288 -18.05 8.35 15.14
CA SER A 288 -17.15 9.34 14.54
C SER A 288 -16.85 9.00 13.08
N SER A 289 -16.47 10.03 12.31
CA SER A 289 -15.98 9.88 10.96
C SER A 289 -14.79 10.81 10.70
N CYS A 290 -13.90 10.37 9.82
CA CYS A 290 -12.74 11.11 9.36
C CYS A 290 -12.68 11.04 7.83
N THR A 291 -12.45 12.19 7.20
CA THR A 291 -12.18 12.29 5.77
C THR A 291 -10.80 12.87 5.57
N ILE A 292 -9.99 12.18 4.77
CA ILE A 292 -8.59 12.54 4.52
C ILE A 292 -8.45 12.86 3.04
N THR A 293 -7.98 14.08 2.76
CA THR A 293 -7.72 14.62 1.44
C THR A 293 -6.25 15.03 1.31
N GLY A 294 -5.79 15.26 0.08
CA GLY A 294 -4.40 15.71 -0.18
C GLY A 294 -3.40 14.57 -0.37
N PHE A 295 -3.86 13.32 -0.32
CA PHE A 295 -3.13 12.14 -0.82
C PHE A 295 -3.57 11.72 -2.23
N HIS A 296 -4.29 12.61 -2.92
CA HIS A 296 -4.66 12.48 -4.31
C HIS A 296 -4.14 13.69 -5.09
N PRO A 297 -3.68 13.49 -6.33
CA PRO A 297 -3.30 14.59 -7.21
C PRO A 297 -4.45 15.56 -7.48
N HIS A 298 -4.12 16.83 -7.61
CA HIS A 298 -5.11 17.88 -7.93
C HIS A 298 -5.56 17.86 -9.41
N SER A 299 -4.85 17.15 -10.28
CA SER A 299 -5.25 16.90 -11.67
C SER A 299 -4.65 15.59 -12.19
N VAL A 300 -5.18 15.11 -13.33
CA VAL A 300 -4.65 13.93 -14.04
C VAL A 300 -3.20 14.16 -14.47
N GLU A 301 -2.91 15.31 -15.07
CA GLU A 301 -1.57 15.68 -15.55
C GLU A 301 -0.56 15.71 -14.40
N ALA A 302 -0.95 16.26 -13.25
CA ALA A 302 -0.12 16.26 -12.05
C ALA A 302 0.16 14.84 -11.55
N GLY A 303 -0.88 14.00 -11.48
CA GLY A 303 -0.77 12.62 -11.00
C GLY A 303 0.13 11.72 -11.84
N LEU A 304 0.16 11.95 -13.16
CA LEU A 304 1.07 11.24 -14.07
C LEU A 304 2.54 11.65 -13.90
N VAL A 305 2.83 12.79 -13.25
CA VAL A 305 4.19 13.22 -12.91
C VAL A 305 4.59 12.76 -11.50
N ALA A 306 3.71 12.97 -10.53
CA ALA A 306 3.90 12.53 -9.15
C ALA A 306 2.54 12.33 -8.48
N ASN A 307 2.37 11.21 -7.81
CA ASN A 307 1.14 10.89 -7.11
C ASN A 307 1.35 10.93 -5.59
N GLU A 308 0.62 11.81 -4.89
CA GLU A 308 0.76 12.04 -3.46
C GLU A 308 0.45 10.78 -2.62
N GLY A 309 -0.46 9.92 -3.07
CA GLY A 309 -0.76 8.64 -2.41
C GLY A 309 0.40 7.64 -2.53
N VAL A 310 1.11 7.66 -3.66
CA VAL A 310 2.35 6.88 -3.85
C VAL A 310 3.45 7.41 -2.92
N VAL A 311 3.56 8.74 -2.78
CA VAL A 311 4.52 9.37 -1.86
C VAL A 311 4.17 9.04 -0.41
N ALA A 312 2.90 9.08 -0.03
CA ALA A 312 2.43 8.72 1.31
C ALA A 312 2.73 7.25 1.63
N THR A 313 2.48 6.34 0.68
CA THR A 313 2.82 4.90 0.81
C THR A 313 4.31 4.71 1.08
N ALA A 314 5.15 5.33 0.27
CA ALA A 314 6.60 5.26 0.42
C ALA A 314 7.08 5.86 1.75
N ALA A 315 6.54 7.03 2.13
CA ALA A 315 6.87 7.68 3.39
C ALA A 315 6.47 6.83 4.60
N HIS A 316 5.33 6.11 4.53
CA HIS A 316 4.91 5.22 5.62
C HIS A 316 5.90 4.06 5.79
N CYS A 317 6.33 3.42 4.69
CA CYS A 317 7.38 2.40 4.73
C CYS A 317 8.69 2.94 5.32
N VAL A 318 9.17 4.09 4.83
CA VAL A 318 10.42 4.70 5.27
C VAL A 318 10.39 5.05 6.77
N ASN A 319 9.32 5.70 7.23
CA ASN A 319 9.19 6.09 8.64
C ASN A 319 9.04 4.88 9.58
N SER A 320 8.65 3.71 9.05
CA SER A 320 8.52 2.47 9.82
C SER A 320 9.87 1.81 10.12
N VAL A 321 10.91 2.05 9.29
CA VAL A 321 12.22 1.38 9.40
C VAL A 321 12.82 1.45 10.82
N PRO A 322 12.94 2.63 11.48
CA PRO A 322 13.51 2.69 12.82
C PRO A 322 12.72 1.90 13.88
N TYR A 323 11.41 1.76 13.71
CA TYR A 323 10.56 1.03 14.66
C TYR A 323 10.68 -0.48 14.44
N VAL A 324 10.69 -0.90 13.17
CA VAL A 324 10.85 -2.29 12.76
C VAL A 324 12.22 -2.84 13.17
N CYS A 325 13.29 -2.09 12.96
CA CYS A 325 14.64 -2.49 13.37
C CYS A 325 14.82 -2.60 14.90
N ARG A 326 13.95 -1.97 15.70
CA ARG A 326 13.98 -2.02 17.18
C ARG A 326 12.99 -3.02 17.76
N ALA A 327 12.10 -3.57 16.94
CA ALA A 327 11.08 -4.49 17.39
C ALA A 327 11.66 -5.88 17.71
N GLU A 328 10.93 -6.64 18.52
CA GLU A 328 11.22 -8.06 18.70
C GLU A 328 11.07 -8.83 17.37
N PRO A 329 11.82 -9.92 17.16
CA PRO A 329 11.76 -10.67 15.90
C PRO A 329 10.37 -11.25 15.55
N GLY A 330 10.12 -11.42 14.25
CA GLY A 330 8.90 -12.00 13.69
C GLY A 330 8.16 -11.08 12.72
N LEU A 331 6.99 -11.53 12.26
CA LEU A 331 6.03 -10.70 11.55
C LEU A 331 5.36 -9.75 12.55
N LYS A 332 5.39 -8.44 12.26
CA LYS A 332 4.82 -7.41 13.13
C LYS A 332 3.76 -6.61 12.40
N SER A 333 2.64 -6.41 13.09
CA SER A 333 1.50 -5.59 12.67
C SER A 333 1.41 -4.33 13.54
N TYR A 334 0.36 -3.52 13.34
CA TYR A 334 0.07 -2.39 14.23
C TYR A 334 -0.42 -2.79 15.62
N LEU A 335 -0.74 -4.07 15.83
CA LEU A 335 -1.04 -4.58 17.18
C LEU A 335 0.24 -4.84 17.98
N ASP A 336 1.39 -4.98 17.31
CA ASP A 336 2.68 -5.30 17.92
C ASP A 336 3.63 -4.10 18.02
N LEU A 337 3.57 -3.20 17.04
CA LEU A 337 4.46 -2.04 16.95
C LEU A 337 3.90 -0.85 17.73
N PRO A 338 4.76 0.01 18.32
CA PRO A 338 4.31 1.28 18.87
C PRO A 338 3.84 2.22 17.75
N LEU A 339 3.22 3.34 18.12
CA LEU A 339 2.82 4.39 17.17
C LEU A 339 4.02 4.86 16.33
N ILE A 340 3.93 4.66 15.02
CA ILE A 340 4.92 5.08 14.05
C ILE A 340 4.69 6.56 13.73
N ALA A 341 5.70 7.38 13.98
CA ALA A 341 5.67 8.81 13.69
C ALA A 341 6.66 9.16 12.58
N GLY A 342 6.32 10.12 11.73
CA GLY A 342 7.27 10.73 10.80
C GLY A 342 8.35 11.52 11.53
N ARG A 343 9.46 11.82 10.83
CA ARG A 343 10.51 12.71 11.35
C ARG A 343 10.39 14.12 10.79
N ALA A 344 10.71 15.08 11.63
CA ALA A 344 10.83 16.47 11.22
C ALA A 344 11.91 16.58 10.13
N HIS A 345 11.66 17.44 9.15
CA HIS A 345 12.61 17.73 8.07
C HIS A 345 13.97 18.11 8.67
N PRO A 346 15.13 17.68 8.11
CA PRO A 346 16.46 17.96 8.64
C PRO A 346 16.74 19.44 8.98
N ARG A 347 16.30 20.37 8.11
CA ARG A 347 16.23 21.83 8.35
C ARG A 347 15.63 22.28 9.70
N LEU A 348 14.68 21.51 10.23
CA LEU A 348 13.91 21.79 11.44
C LEU A 348 14.24 20.81 12.56
N HIS A 349 15.10 19.83 12.27
CA HIS A 349 15.55 18.84 13.25
C HIS A 349 16.54 19.49 14.21
N ARG A 350 16.53 19.04 15.47
CA ARG A 350 17.40 19.58 16.53
C ARG A 350 18.78 18.96 16.51
#